data_AF-A0AAW5L1G4-F1
#
_entry.id   AF-A0AAW5L1G4-F1
#
_cell.length_a   1.000
_cell.length_b   1.000
_cell.length_c   1.000
_cell.angle_alpha   90.00
_cell.angle_beta   90.00
_cell.angle_gamma   90.00
#
_symmetry.space_group_name_H-M   'P 1'
#
loop_
_entity.id
_entity.type
_entity.pdbx_description
1 polymer ?
#
loop_
_entity_poly.entity_id
_entity_poly.type
_entity_poly.pdbx_seq_one_letter_code
_entity_poly.pdbx_strand_id
1 'polypeptide(L)'
;MKDTAEFKDFSMGLNDTVYANVIGDKELSKIENAVIGVGEIRKRTGYKQVAYVGDKITGAYTFLKSDGTNELLMMGDRLRRWNGKFFVDIPGPPSTGDRANFITMKDRKGNRVVLVANNISLKVYAENQLSSVTAYVPTADEQRNPGLNDIGSLFTCKYMAFFGGRLFVVGHDIKNRVSFSHIDPKLGYAVYDYFPAINFFDVASNENDEIVGLVTFRNSLIIFCRYSIWALYGKTTYDYELVKINTPTGCMAPESIKVVGNQIFYLSDTHVYGLFANDFNMVSAQIITKQIESTMRAIPLTEKSKAVAGYFEGKYYLSFPNGKTLVYDELLACWTVYSNIKADVFVNCNYSA
;
A
#
# COMPACT_ATOMS: atom_id res chain seq x y z
N MET A 1 22.86 27.90 43.83
CA MET A 1 22.91 27.52 42.40
C MET A 1 21.51 27.10 42.01
N LYS A 2 20.93 27.68 40.95
CA LYS A 2 19.65 27.18 40.42
C LYS A 2 19.98 25.87 39.69
N ASP A 3 19.39 24.77 40.12
CA ASP A 3 19.43 23.51 39.37
C ASP A 3 18.78 23.77 38.01
N THR A 4 19.60 23.99 36.99
CA THR A 4 19.16 23.97 35.60
C THR A 4 18.86 22.51 35.26
N ALA A 5 17.58 22.15 35.24
CA ALA A 5 17.16 20.91 34.60
C ALA A 5 17.53 21.04 33.12
N GLU A 6 18.60 20.37 32.69
CA GLU A 6 18.86 20.16 31.28
C GLU A 6 17.69 19.33 30.73
N PHE A 7 16.80 19.99 29.98
CA PHE A 7 15.86 19.30 29.13
C PHE A 7 16.67 18.60 28.05
N LYS A 8 16.97 17.32 28.27
CA LYS A 8 17.64 16.50 27.27
C LYS A 8 16.72 16.36 26.07
N ASP A 9 17.22 16.81 24.92
CA ASP A 9 16.56 16.70 23.63
C ASP A 9 16.90 15.34 23.04
N PHE A 10 15.90 14.58 22.61
CA PHE A 10 16.08 13.26 22.00
C PHE A 10 15.55 13.22 20.57
N SER A 11 15.43 14.38 19.93
CA SER A 11 14.76 14.52 18.62
C SER A 11 15.43 13.77 17.46
N MET A 12 16.65 13.22 17.63
CA MET A 12 17.33 12.47 16.55
C MET A 12 17.13 10.95 16.64
N GLY A 13 16.48 10.45 17.69
CA GLY A 13 16.07 9.06 17.82
C GLY A 13 17.20 8.04 17.78
N LEU A 14 16.90 6.82 17.33
CA LEU A 14 17.85 5.70 17.32
C LEU A 14 18.96 5.92 16.29
N ASN A 15 20.21 5.84 16.74
CA ASN A 15 21.38 5.70 15.86
C ASN A 15 22.21 4.47 16.26
N ASP A 16 22.29 3.49 15.37
CA ASP A 16 23.04 2.24 15.56
C ASP A 16 24.25 2.08 14.64
N THR A 17 24.66 3.18 13.99
CA THR A 17 25.82 3.22 13.08
C THR A 17 27.12 3.60 13.79
N VAL A 18 27.02 4.12 15.01
CA VAL A 18 28.16 4.57 15.82
C VAL A 18 28.15 3.88 17.18
N TYR A 19 29.32 3.80 17.83
CA TYR A 19 29.41 3.23 19.17
C TYR A 19 28.69 4.10 20.21
N ALA A 20 28.14 3.48 21.25
CA ALA A 20 27.35 4.18 22.27
C ALA A 20 28.11 5.30 23.00
N ASN A 21 29.44 5.25 23.05
CA ASN A 21 30.29 6.27 23.67
C ASN A 21 30.60 7.47 22.76
N VAL A 22 30.21 7.43 21.49
CA VAL A 22 30.42 8.50 20.49
C VAL A 22 29.11 8.95 19.85
N ILE A 23 27.97 8.54 20.40
CA ILE A 23 26.66 8.91 19.90
C ILE A 23 26.38 10.39 20.19
N GLY A 24 25.67 11.08 19.29
CA GLY A 24 25.39 12.51 19.47
C GLY A 24 24.49 12.80 20.66
N ASP A 25 24.57 14.01 21.20
CA ASP A 25 23.82 14.42 22.41
C ASP A 25 22.29 14.26 22.29
N LYS A 26 21.76 14.27 21.06
CA LYS A 26 20.32 14.15 20.75
C LYS A 26 19.89 12.77 20.25
N GLU A 27 20.83 11.86 20.15
CA GLU A 27 20.63 10.51 19.61
C GLU A 27 20.58 9.48 20.74
N LEU A 28 20.00 8.33 20.44
CA LEU A 28 19.81 7.24 21.40
C LEU A 28 20.48 5.98 20.86
N SER A 29 21.34 5.35 21.67
CA SER A 29 21.98 4.07 21.33
C SER A 29 21.01 2.90 21.46
N LYS A 30 19.92 3.10 22.21
CA LYS A 30 18.82 2.17 22.35
C LYS A 30 17.55 2.92 22.70
N ILE A 31 16.46 2.57 22.03
CA ILE A 31 15.11 2.99 22.40
C ILE A 31 14.14 1.84 22.15
N GLU A 32 13.26 1.57 23.10
CA GLU A 32 12.23 0.54 22.96
C GLU A 32 10.93 0.98 23.62
N ASN A 33 9.81 0.86 22.89
CA ASN A 33 8.46 1.14 23.40
C ASN A 33 8.26 2.54 24.00
N ALA A 34 8.95 3.54 23.47
CA ALA A 34 8.88 4.94 23.92
C ALA A 34 8.61 5.90 22.75
N VAL A 35 7.90 6.98 23.04
CA VAL A 35 7.72 8.14 22.16
C VAL A 35 8.70 9.21 22.63
N ILE A 36 9.37 9.85 21.68
CA ILE A 36 10.40 10.87 21.91
C ILE A 36 10.07 12.15 21.17
N GLY A 37 10.64 13.26 21.65
CA GLY A 37 10.56 14.57 21.04
C GLY A 37 11.47 15.56 21.74
N VAL A 38 11.32 16.85 21.41
CA VAL A 38 12.09 17.93 22.05
C VAL A 38 11.63 18.09 23.49
N GLY A 39 12.45 17.62 24.45
CA GLY A 39 12.10 17.61 25.87
C GLY A 39 10.99 16.61 26.24
N GLU A 40 10.65 15.68 25.35
CA GLU A 40 9.61 14.68 25.56
C GLU A 40 10.23 13.27 25.53
N ILE A 41 10.05 12.52 26.63
CA ILE A 41 10.10 11.07 26.60
C ILE A 41 8.88 10.56 27.35
N ARG A 42 8.09 9.72 26.69
CA ARG A 42 6.97 9.02 27.35
C ARG A 42 6.84 7.59 26.86
N LYS A 43 6.19 6.77 27.67
CA LYS A 43 5.83 5.40 27.28
C LYS A 43 4.88 5.44 26.08
N ARG A 44 5.04 4.50 25.14
CA ARG A 44 4.10 4.36 24.02
C ARG A 44 2.68 4.08 24.52
N THR A 45 1.70 4.58 23.80
CA THR A 45 0.30 4.24 24.04
C THR A 45 0.09 2.75 23.82
N GLY A 46 -0.64 2.10 24.75
CA GLY A 46 -1.05 0.72 24.59
C GLY A 46 -2.16 0.56 23.54
N TYR A 47 -2.60 -0.68 23.34
CA TYR A 47 -3.77 -0.98 22.51
C TYR A 47 -4.84 -1.66 23.36
N LYS A 48 -6.10 -1.51 22.95
CA LYS A 48 -7.24 -2.22 23.53
C LYS A 48 -7.89 -3.05 22.44
N GLN A 49 -8.10 -4.34 22.69
CA GLN A 49 -8.87 -5.19 21.78
C GLN A 49 -10.32 -4.70 21.74
N VAL A 50 -10.81 -4.42 20.54
CA VAL A 50 -12.20 -3.94 20.32
C VAL A 50 -13.14 -5.04 19.83
N ALA A 51 -12.61 -6.05 19.15
CA ALA A 51 -13.37 -7.21 18.69
C ALA A 51 -12.45 -8.39 18.37
N TYR A 52 -13.05 -9.57 18.22
CA TYR A 52 -12.40 -10.79 17.72
C TYR A 52 -13.11 -11.21 16.44
N VAL A 53 -12.36 -11.52 15.38
CA VAL A 53 -12.92 -11.86 14.06
C VAL A 53 -12.82 -13.35 13.75
N GLY A 54 -12.08 -14.14 14.54
CA GLY A 54 -11.97 -15.60 14.37
C GLY A 54 -11.09 -16.05 13.21
N ASP A 55 -11.10 -15.30 12.11
CA ASP A 55 -10.39 -15.62 10.88
C ASP A 55 -9.22 -14.68 10.61
N LYS A 56 -8.31 -15.12 9.75
CA LYS A 56 -7.21 -14.29 9.24
C LYS A 56 -7.79 -13.12 8.44
N ILE A 57 -7.38 -11.90 8.80
CA ILE A 57 -7.71 -10.70 8.05
C ILE A 57 -6.70 -10.52 6.92
N THR A 58 -7.18 -10.25 5.72
CA THR A 58 -6.35 -10.08 4.53
C THR A 58 -6.38 -8.66 3.98
N GLY A 59 -7.28 -7.83 4.50
CA GLY A 59 -7.24 -6.39 4.29
C GLY A 59 -8.33 -5.66 5.07
N ALA A 60 -8.13 -4.36 5.28
CA ALA A 60 -9.08 -3.48 5.93
C ALA A 60 -9.19 -2.16 5.16
N TYR A 61 -10.37 -1.57 5.13
CA TYR A 61 -10.62 -0.36 4.35
C TYR A 61 -11.74 0.48 4.97
N THR A 62 -11.55 1.81 5.01
CA THR A 62 -12.61 2.73 5.41
C THR A 62 -13.34 3.22 4.17
N PHE A 63 -14.57 2.76 4.00
CA PHE A 63 -15.44 3.20 2.93
C PHE A 63 -16.14 4.50 3.30
N LEU A 64 -15.89 5.57 2.54
CA LEU A 64 -16.57 6.85 2.66
C LEU A 64 -17.76 6.90 1.69
N LYS A 65 -18.98 6.90 2.21
CA LYS A 65 -20.20 6.90 1.41
C LYS A 65 -20.51 8.29 0.84
N SER A 66 -21.45 8.34 -0.10
CA SER A 66 -21.88 9.60 -0.72
C SER A 66 -22.63 10.52 0.25
N ASP A 67 -23.26 9.96 1.28
CA ASP A 67 -24.00 10.67 2.32
C ASP A 67 -23.12 11.27 3.44
N GLY A 68 -21.80 11.14 3.32
CA GLY A 68 -20.82 11.61 4.32
C GLY A 68 -20.57 10.65 5.48
N THR A 69 -21.30 9.52 5.54
CA THR A 69 -21.03 8.48 6.53
C THR A 69 -19.83 7.62 6.12
N ASN A 70 -19.27 6.89 7.08
CA ASN A 70 -18.19 5.95 6.82
C ASN A 70 -18.51 4.55 7.38
N GLU A 71 -17.93 3.54 6.75
CA GLU A 71 -18.00 2.16 7.21
C GLU A 71 -16.60 1.54 7.18
N LEU A 72 -16.22 0.86 8.27
CA LEU A 72 -15.00 0.07 8.30
C LEU A 72 -15.30 -1.33 7.76
N LEU A 73 -14.67 -1.64 6.64
CA LEU A 73 -14.72 -2.94 5.98
C LEU A 73 -13.48 -3.75 6.34
N MET A 74 -13.67 -5.06 6.52
CA MET A 74 -12.59 -6.02 6.71
C MET A 74 -12.82 -7.23 5.83
N MET A 75 -11.78 -7.66 5.13
CA MET A 75 -11.77 -8.91 4.39
C MET A 75 -11.02 -9.98 5.18
N GLY A 76 -11.62 -11.15 5.31
CA GLY A 76 -10.95 -12.39 5.68
C GLY A 76 -11.34 -13.50 4.71
N ASP A 77 -11.99 -14.54 5.21
CA ASP A 77 -12.75 -15.52 4.43
C ASP A 77 -14.00 -14.90 3.77
N ARG A 78 -14.57 -13.87 4.38
CA ARG A 78 -15.69 -13.07 3.89
C ARG A 78 -15.45 -11.59 4.12
N LEU A 79 -16.17 -10.76 3.36
CA LEU A 79 -16.22 -9.33 3.64
C LEU A 79 -17.15 -9.10 4.83
N ARG A 80 -16.70 -8.31 5.79
CA ARG A 80 -17.44 -7.94 6.98
C ARG A 80 -17.41 -6.43 7.18
N ARG A 81 -18.44 -5.89 7.81
CA ARG A 81 -18.49 -4.47 8.22
C ARG A 81 -18.53 -4.32 9.73
N TRP A 82 -17.89 -3.28 10.24
CA TRP A 82 -17.97 -2.89 11.63
C TRP A 82 -19.32 -2.22 11.94
N ASN A 83 -20.02 -2.66 12.98
CA ASN A 83 -21.28 -2.04 13.43
C ASN A 83 -21.15 -1.19 14.70
N GLY A 84 -19.93 -0.94 15.19
CA GLY A 84 -19.68 -0.27 16.47
C GLY A 84 -19.40 -1.22 17.65
N LYS A 85 -19.72 -2.51 17.53
CA LYS A 85 -19.52 -3.52 18.59
C LYS A 85 -18.82 -4.79 18.10
N PHE A 86 -19.20 -5.28 16.93
CA PHE A 86 -18.65 -6.48 16.31
C PHE A 86 -18.72 -6.37 14.78
N PHE A 87 -18.03 -7.29 14.10
CA PHE A 87 -18.07 -7.40 12.64
C PHE A 87 -19.27 -8.22 12.20
N VAL A 88 -19.98 -7.74 11.18
CA VAL A 88 -21.14 -8.40 10.59
C VAL A 88 -20.80 -8.81 9.17
N ASP A 89 -21.06 -10.08 8.82
CA ASP A 89 -20.87 -10.61 7.47
C ASP A 89 -21.71 -9.83 6.44
N ILE A 90 -21.06 -9.47 5.33
CA ILE A 90 -21.71 -8.97 4.13
C ILE A 90 -21.94 -10.18 3.22
N PRO A 91 -23.19 -10.43 2.75
CA PRO A 91 -23.44 -11.54 1.85
C PRO A 91 -22.68 -11.38 0.53
N GLY A 92 -22.14 -12.49 0.03
CA GLY A 92 -21.34 -12.51 -1.19
C GLY A 92 -20.41 -13.72 -1.27
N PRO A 93 -19.62 -13.83 -2.35
CA PRO A 93 -18.71 -14.95 -2.56
C PRO A 93 -17.56 -14.89 -1.55
N PRO A 94 -17.13 -16.04 -1.00
CA PRO A 94 -15.99 -16.09 -0.09
C PRO A 94 -14.70 -15.64 -0.79
N SER A 95 -13.69 -15.37 0.03
CA SER A 95 -12.33 -15.04 -0.35
C SER A 95 -11.43 -16.25 -0.08
N THR A 96 -10.38 -16.41 -0.89
CA THR A 96 -9.44 -17.54 -0.83
C THR A 96 -8.27 -17.31 0.14
N GLY A 97 -8.39 -16.41 1.12
CA GLY A 97 -7.35 -16.15 2.13
C GLY A 97 -6.16 -15.31 1.66
N ASP A 98 -6.24 -14.78 0.44
CA ASP A 98 -5.27 -13.86 -0.15
C ASP A 98 -5.52 -12.40 0.24
N ARG A 99 -4.46 -11.58 0.12
CA ARG A 99 -4.45 -10.14 0.43
C ARG A 99 -5.52 -9.39 -0.36
N ALA A 100 -6.24 -8.50 0.32
CA ALA A 100 -7.31 -7.72 -0.28
C ALA A 100 -6.87 -6.26 -0.48
N ASN A 101 -6.87 -5.81 -1.74
CA ASN A 101 -6.72 -4.42 -2.13
C ASN A 101 -8.10 -3.80 -2.37
N PHE A 102 -8.29 -2.56 -1.92
CA PHE A 102 -9.58 -1.86 -1.97
C PHE A 102 -9.43 -0.49 -2.63
N ILE A 103 -10.39 -0.14 -3.49
CA ILE A 103 -10.51 1.21 -4.07
C ILE A 103 -11.98 1.62 -4.10
N THR A 104 -12.27 2.87 -3.74
CA THR A 104 -13.60 3.46 -3.95
C THR A 104 -13.71 4.04 -5.36
N MET A 105 -14.77 3.67 -6.08
CA MET A 105 -15.10 4.21 -7.41
C MET A 105 -16.58 4.60 -7.50
N LYS A 106 -16.98 5.20 -8.63
CA LYS A 106 -18.38 5.40 -8.96
C LYS A 106 -18.90 4.26 -9.84
N ASP A 107 -20.11 3.79 -9.58
CA ASP A 107 -20.86 2.96 -10.52
C ASP A 107 -21.40 3.81 -11.69
N ARG A 108 -22.02 3.15 -12.68
CA ARG A 108 -22.62 3.83 -13.84
C ARG A 108 -23.81 4.73 -13.47
N LYS A 109 -24.38 4.57 -12.28
CA LYS A 109 -25.46 5.41 -11.73
C LYS A 109 -24.91 6.60 -10.92
N GLY A 110 -23.59 6.70 -10.74
CA GLY A 110 -22.92 7.74 -9.97
C GLY A 110 -22.78 7.46 -8.47
N ASN A 111 -23.20 6.30 -7.97
CA ASN A 111 -23.06 5.92 -6.56
C ASN A 111 -21.62 5.50 -6.25
N ARG A 112 -21.14 5.80 -5.04
CA ARG A 112 -19.86 5.27 -4.58
C ARG A 112 -19.98 3.79 -4.25
N VAL A 113 -19.04 3.00 -4.76
CA VAL A 113 -18.90 1.56 -4.51
C VAL A 113 -17.45 1.24 -4.16
N VAL A 114 -17.22 0.11 -3.52
CA VAL A 114 -15.85 -0.35 -3.19
C VAL A 114 -15.51 -1.55 -4.07
N LEU A 115 -14.43 -1.43 -4.83
CA LEU A 115 -13.83 -2.55 -5.54
C LEU A 115 -12.92 -3.31 -4.60
N VAL A 116 -12.92 -4.63 -4.75
CA VAL A 116 -12.08 -5.53 -3.98
C VAL A 116 -11.34 -6.46 -4.92
N ALA A 117 -10.01 -6.43 -4.84
CA ALA A 117 -9.11 -7.34 -5.55
C ALA A 117 -8.42 -8.23 -4.51
N ASN A 118 -8.59 -9.54 -4.60
CA ASN A 118 -8.09 -10.50 -3.62
C ASN A 118 -7.54 -11.78 -4.29
N ASN A 119 -6.74 -11.60 -5.34
CA ASN A 119 -6.10 -12.63 -6.16
C ASN A 119 -7.08 -13.58 -6.89
N ILE A 120 -8.27 -13.08 -7.17
CA ILE A 120 -9.33 -13.74 -7.95
C ILE A 120 -9.98 -12.70 -8.88
N SER A 121 -11.12 -13.00 -9.50
CA SER A 121 -11.88 -12.03 -10.29
C SER A 121 -12.22 -10.76 -9.49
N LEU A 122 -12.22 -9.60 -10.14
CA LEU A 122 -12.58 -8.32 -9.53
C LEU A 122 -13.99 -8.37 -8.94
N LYS A 123 -14.14 -7.94 -7.68
CA LYS A 123 -15.42 -7.86 -6.98
C LYS A 123 -15.81 -6.41 -6.69
N VAL A 124 -17.11 -6.19 -6.54
CA VAL A 124 -17.69 -4.90 -6.14
C VAL A 124 -18.58 -5.09 -4.91
N TYR A 125 -18.35 -4.26 -3.90
CA TYR A 125 -19.24 -4.08 -2.77
C TYR A 125 -20.16 -2.88 -3.04
N ALA A 126 -21.44 -3.16 -3.20
CA ALA A 126 -22.50 -2.19 -3.42
C ALA A 126 -23.81 -2.72 -2.79
N GLU A 127 -24.69 -1.82 -2.34
CA GLU A 127 -26.02 -2.19 -1.85
C GLU A 127 -26.01 -3.29 -0.76
N ASN A 128 -25.03 -3.25 0.15
CA ASN A 128 -24.82 -4.26 1.20
C ASN A 128 -24.57 -5.70 0.68
N GLN A 129 -24.06 -5.84 -0.53
CA GLN A 129 -23.69 -7.11 -1.15
C GLN A 129 -22.29 -7.03 -1.75
N LEU A 130 -21.54 -8.11 -1.66
CA LEU A 130 -20.31 -8.32 -2.43
C LEU A 130 -20.64 -9.23 -3.61
N SER A 131 -20.35 -8.80 -4.83
CA SER A 131 -20.56 -9.59 -6.04
C SER A 131 -19.35 -9.50 -6.97
N SER A 132 -19.18 -10.48 -7.85
CA SER A 132 -18.23 -10.35 -8.95
C SER A 132 -18.69 -9.25 -9.90
N VAL A 133 -17.74 -8.47 -10.42
CA VAL A 133 -18.06 -7.41 -11.40
C VAL A 133 -18.64 -8.07 -12.65
N THR A 134 -19.83 -7.61 -13.05
CA THR A 134 -20.46 -8.06 -14.29
C THR A 134 -19.92 -7.24 -15.45
N ALA A 135 -19.47 -7.92 -16.51
CA ALA A 135 -18.91 -7.27 -17.69
C ALA A 135 -19.96 -6.39 -18.38
N TYR A 136 -19.58 -5.15 -18.70
CA TYR A 136 -20.33 -4.34 -19.64
C TYR A 136 -20.30 -4.98 -21.03
N VAL A 137 -21.44 -5.03 -21.71
CA VAL A 137 -21.57 -5.53 -23.09
C VAL A 137 -21.45 -4.33 -24.05
N PRO A 138 -20.32 -4.18 -24.78
CA PRO A 138 -20.13 -3.02 -25.63
C PRO A 138 -21.04 -3.05 -26.86
N THR A 139 -21.53 -1.88 -27.27
CA THR A 139 -22.27 -1.67 -28.52
C THR A 139 -21.41 -1.97 -29.75
N ALA A 140 -22.02 -2.13 -30.92
CA ALA A 140 -21.29 -2.42 -32.16
C ALA A 140 -20.20 -1.38 -32.49
N ASP A 141 -20.42 -0.11 -32.14
CA ASP A 141 -19.43 0.95 -32.33
C ASP A 141 -18.30 0.87 -31.28
N GLU A 142 -18.63 0.60 -30.02
CA GLU A 142 -17.62 0.42 -28.96
C GLU A 142 -16.76 -0.83 -29.19
N GLN A 143 -17.31 -1.87 -29.81
CA GLN A 143 -16.54 -3.04 -30.24
C GLN A 143 -15.50 -2.72 -31.32
N ARG A 144 -15.75 -1.69 -32.15
CA ARG A 144 -14.77 -1.21 -33.14
C ARG A 144 -13.74 -0.28 -32.49
N ASN A 145 -14.16 0.56 -31.55
CA ASN A 145 -13.31 1.45 -30.79
C ASN A 145 -13.99 1.83 -29.47
N PRO A 146 -13.45 1.45 -28.29
CA PRO A 146 -12.08 1.00 -28.04
C PRO A 146 -11.82 -0.52 -28.18
N GLY A 147 -12.85 -1.34 -28.41
CA GLY A 147 -12.71 -2.79 -28.59
C GLY A 147 -13.60 -3.62 -27.66
N LEU A 148 -13.47 -4.95 -27.78
CA LEU A 148 -14.16 -5.90 -26.91
C LEU A 148 -13.74 -5.74 -25.45
N ASN A 149 -14.68 -6.01 -24.53
CA ASN A 149 -14.41 -6.01 -23.10
C ASN A 149 -13.69 -7.30 -22.68
N ASP A 150 -12.56 -7.16 -22.01
CA ASP A 150 -11.64 -8.23 -21.60
C ASP A 150 -11.55 -8.38 -20.08
N ILE A 151 -12.54 -7.89 -19.32
CA ILE A 151 -12.60 -8.09 -17.87
C ILE A 151 -12.60 -9.59 -17.48
N GLY A 152 -13.04 -10.48 -18.37
CA GLY A 152 -12.97 -11.93 -18.16
C GLY A 152 -11.55 -12.47 -18.01
N SER A 153 -10.55 -11.79 -18.58
CA SER A 153 -9.13 -12.12 -18.42
C SER A 153 -8.54 -11.59 -17.11
N LEU A 154 -9.27 -10.75 -16.37
CA LEU A 154 -8.88 -10.22 -15.06
C LEU A 154 -9.30 -11.15 -13.91
N PHE A 155 -8.81 -12.40 -13.93
CA PHE A 155 -9.21 -13.45 -12.98
C PHE A 155 -8.22 -13.67 -11.82
N THR A 156 -7.09 -12.97 -11.78
CA THR A 156 -6.10 -12.99 -10.68
C THR A 156 -5.84 -11.57 -10.15
N CYS A 157 -6.89 -10.76 -9.94
CA CYS A 157 -6.76 -9.36 -9.53
C CYS A 157 -6.07 -9.21 -8.18
N LYS A 158 -4.85 -8.66 -8.16
CA LYS A 158 -4.04 -8.47 -6.94
C LYS A 158 -3.93 -7.00 -6.54
N TYR A 159 -3.62 -6.12 -7.50
CA TYR A 159 -3.31 -4.72 -7.24
C TYR A 159 -4.17 -3.82 -8.10
N MET A 160 -4.62 -2.72 -7.50
CA MET A 160 -5.36 -1.68 -8.19
C MET A 160 -4.79 -0.31 -7.84
N ALA A 161 -4.88 0.63 -8.77
CA ALA A 161 -4.60 2.04 -8.53
C ALA A 161 -5.47 2.92 -9.42
N PHE A 162 -5.82 4.11 -8.94
CA PHE A 162 -6.51 5.12 -9.75
C PHE A 162 -5.51 6.17 -10.21
N PHE A 163 -5.33 6.31 -11.53
CA PHE A 163 -4.36 7.22 -12.13
C PHE A 163 -4.91 7.80 -13.43
N GLY A 164 -4.61 9.07 -13.73
CA GLY A 164 -5.03 9.69 -15.01
C GLY A 164 -6.53 9.63 -15.30
N GLY A 165 -7.38 9.53 -14.26
CA GLY A 165 -8.83 9.38 -14.42
C GLY A 165 -9.30 7.96 -14.77
N ARG A 166 -8.42 6.95 -14.71
CA ARG A 166 -8.70 5.53 -15.00
C ARG A 166 -8.35 4.62 -13.83
N LEU A 167 -9.01 3.47 -13.80
CA LEU A 167 -8.62 2.37 -12.93
C LEU A 167 -7.57 1.52 -13.63
N PHE A 168 -6.43 1.30 -12.98
CA PHE A 168 -5.38 0.38 -13.41
C PHE A 168 -5.43 -0.86 -12.51
N VAL A 169 -5.29 -2.04 -13.10
CA VAL A 169 -5.40 -3.33 -12.43
C VAL A 169 -4.30 -4.27 -12.90
N VAL A 170 -3.69 -4.98 -11.95
CA VAL A 170 -2.88 -6.18 -12.19
C VAL A 170 -3.75 -7.38 -11.85
N GLY A 171 -4.16 -8.13 -12.87
CA GLY A 171 -5.11 -9.23 -12.69
C GLY A 171 -5.05 -10.36 -13.70
N HIS A 172 -3.95 -10.44 -14.45
CA HIS A 172 -3.72 -11.47 -15.47
C HIS A 172 -2.73 -12.52 -14.95
N ASP A 173 -2.71 -13.69 -15.58
CA ASP A 173 -1.63 -14.68 -15.38
C ASP A 173 -0.25 -14.18 -15.83
N ILE A 174 -0.24 -13.13 -16.65
CA ILE A 174 0.97 -12.41 -17.05
C ILE A 174 1.40 -11.49 -15.90
N LYS A 175 2.47 -11.89 -15.21
CA LYS A 175 2.96 -11.28 -13.96
C LYS A 175 3.32 -9.79 -14.04
N ASN A 176 3.57 -9.29 -15.24
CA ASN A 176 4.03 -7.93 -15.49
C ASN A 176 3.07 -7.09 -16.34
N ARG A 177 1.83 -7.55 -16.51
CA ARG A 177 0.80 -6.84 -17.28
C ARG A 177 -0.03 -5.94 -16.38
N VAL A 178 -0.21 -4.70 -16.82
CA VAL A 178 -1.19 -3.77 -16.24
C VAL A 178 -2.27 -3.48 -17.28
N SER A 179 -3.53 -3.72 -16.91
CA SER A 179 -4.68 -3.31 -17.70
C SER A 179 -5.33 -2.07 -17.11
N PHE A 180 -5.98 -1.28 -17.94
CA PHE A 180 -6.68 -0.08 -17.48
C PHE A 180 -8.07 0.06 -18.09
N SER A 181 -8.98 0.64 -17.30
CA SER A 181 -10.38 0.72 -17.68
C SER A 181 -10.66 1.79 -18.72
N HIS A 182 -11.80 1.65 -19.40
CA HIS A 182 -12.30 2.67 -20.31
C HIS A 182 -12.90 3.87 -19.56
N ILE A 183 -12.83 5.04 -20.18
CA ILE A 183 -13.58 6.22 -19.76
C ILE A 183 -14.83 6.25 -20.63
N ASP A 184 -15.99 6.05 -20.02
CA ASP A 184 -17.25 6.09 -20.75
C ASP A 184 -17.52 7.55 -21.21
N PRO A 185 -17.63 7.82 -22.53
CA PRO A 185 -17.76 9.18 -23.04
C PRO A 185 -19.10 9.83 -22.66
N LYS A 186 -20.15 9.03 -22.37
CA LYS A 186 -21.46 9.56 -21.95
C LYS A 186 -21.46 9.92 -20.47
N LEU A 187 -20.74 9.15 -19.65
CA LEU A 187 -20.63 9.40 -18.21
C LEU A 187 -19.53 10.42 -17.87
N GLY A 188 -18.47 10.51 -18.69
CA GLY A 188 -17.34 11.41 -18.50
C GLY A 188 -16.32 10.94 -17.43
N TYR A 189 -16.39 9.69 -16.98
CA TYR A 189 -15.47 9.12 -16.00
C TYR A 189 -15.19 7.64 -16.26
N ALA A 190 -14.12 7.12 -15.65
CA ALA A 190 -13.77 5.71 -15.76
C ALA A 190 -14.78 4.79 -15.10
N VAL A 191 -15.12 3.72 -15.82
CA VAL A 191 -15.96 2.62 -15.32
C VAL A 191 -15.07 1.48 -14.85
N TYR A 192 -15.59 0.61 -13.98
CA TYR A 192 -14.86 -0.57 -13.48
C TYR A 192 -15.29 -1.88 -14.15
N ASP A 193 -16.28 -1.83 -15.04
CA ASP A 193 -16.89 -2.99 -15.69
C ASP A 193 -16.51 -3.13 -17.18
N TYR A 194 -15.68 -2.22 -17.70
CA TYR A 194 -15.23 -2.21 -19.10
C TYR A 194 -13.73 -1.98 -19.21
N PHE A 195 -13.00 -3.04 -19.57
CA PHE A 195 -11.58 -3.04 -19.87
C PHE A 195 -11.38 -3.48 -21.32
N PRO A 196 -11.20 -2.55 -22.28
CA PRO A 196 -10.95 -2.91 -23.67
C PRO A 196 -9.73 -3.83 -23.81
N ALA A 197 -9.80 -4.85 -24.66
CA ALA A 197 -8.74 -5.86 -24.83
C ALA A 197 -7.37 -5.28 -25.23
N ILE A 198 -7.35 -4.08 -25.80
CA ILE A 198 -6.13 -3.35 -26.19
C ILE A 198 -5.60 -2.42 -25.09
N ASN A 199 -6.35 -2.22 -24.00
CA ASN A 199 -5.99 -1.32 -22.91
C ASN A 199 -5.12 -2.04 -21.88
N PHE A 200 -3.91 -2.39 -22.30
CA PHE A 200 -2.89 -2.92 -21.43
C PHE A 200 -1.50 -2.47 -21.89
N PHE A 201 -0.54 -2.61 -20.99
CA PHE A 201 0.88 -2.55 -21.30
C PHE A 201 1.62 -3.51 -20.38
N ASP A 202 2.76 -3.99 -20.84
CA ASP A 202 3.64 -4.85 -20.06
C ASP A 202 4.81 -4.02 -19.53
N VAL A 203 5.17 -4.24 -18.27
CA VAL A 203 6.26 -3.56 -17.58
C VAL A 203 7.47 -4.49 -17.54
N ALA A 204 8.69 -3.95 -17.66
CA ALA A 204 9.91 -4.76 -17.54
C ALA A 204 9.92 -6.00 -18.46
N SER A 205 9.37 -5.92 -19.68
CA SER A 205 9.16 -7.07 -20.57
C SER A 205 10.44 -7.85 -20.91
N ASN A 206 11.61 -7.22 -20.78
CA ASN A 206 12.92 -7.85 -21.02
C ASN A 206 13.56 -8.44 -19.75
N GLU A 207 13.04 -8.16 -18.56
CA GLU A 207 13.66 -8.51 -17.27
C GLU A 207 12.93 -9.64 -16.53
N ASN A 208 11.77 -10.10 -17.05
CA ASN A 208 10.92 -11.11 -16.43
C ASN A 208 10.62 -10.83 -14.94
N ASP A 209 10.40 -9.55 -14.62
CA ASP A 209 10.09 -9.09 -13.27
C ASP A 209 8.59 -9.21 -12.99
N GLU A 210 8.21 -9.39 -11.72
CA GLU A 210 6.79 -9.49 -11.31
C GLU A 210 6.33 -8.20 -10.68
N ILE A 211 5.16 -7.69 -11.06
CA ILE A 211 4.55 -6.54 -10.40
C ILE A 211 4.03 -6.97 -9.04
N VAL A 212 4.47 -6.25 -8.02
CA VAL A 212 4.13 -6.52 -6.62
C VAL A 212 3.41 -5.35 -5.96
N GLY A 213 3.18 -4.24 -6.66
CA GLY A 213 2.40 -3.13 -6.12
C GLY A 213 2.16 -2.00 -7.12
N LEU A 214 1.03 -1.31 -6.94
CA LEU A 214 0.68 -0.10 -7.68
C LEU A 214 0.36 1.01 -6.70
N VAL A 215 0.97 2.18 -6.87
CA VAL A 215 0.67 3.37 -6.06
C VAL A 215 0.68 4.62 -6.93
N THR A 216 -0.39 5.39 -6.87
CA THR A 216 -0.41 6.73 -7.47
C THR A 216 0.31 7.72 -6.57
N PHE A 217 1.24 8.47 -7.14
CA PHE A 217 1.98 9.49 -6.43
C PHE A 217 2.19 10.71 -7.32
N ARG A 218 1.67 11.86 -6.87
CA ARG A 218 1.58 13.09 -7.67
C ARG A 218 0.91 12.80 -9.02
N ASN A 219 1.56 13.15 -10.13
CA ASN A 219 1.07 12.94 -11.48
C ASN A 219 1.70 11.71 -12.15
N SER A 220 2.01 10.68 -11.36
CA SER A 220 2.58 9.43 -11.87
C SER A 220 1.96 8.22 -11.20
N LEU A 221 1.85 7.12 -11.95
CA LEU A 221 1.58 5.80 -11.39
C LEU A 221 2.91 5.09 -11.18
N ILE A 222 3.24 4.82 -9.92
CA ILE A 222 4.43 4.06 -9.55
C ILE A 222 4.09 2.58 -9.53
N ILE A 223 4.85 1.82 -10.29
CA ILE A 223 4.71 0.39 -10.47
C ILE A 223 5.91 -0.27 -9.82
N PHE A 224 5.66 -0.94 -8.71
CA PHE A 224 6.68 -1.67 -7.97
C PHE A 224 6.74 -3.08 -8.51
N CYS A 225 7.92 -3.49 -8.96
CA CYS A 225 8.21 -4.88 -9.28
C CYS A 225 9.16 -5.47 -8.22
N ARG A 226 9.42 -6.78 -8.28
CA ARG A 226 10.26 -7.48 -7.30
C ARG A 226 11.71 -6.96 -7.32
N TYR A 227 12.22 -6.62 -8.51
CA TYR A 227 13.62 -6.21 -8.72
C TYR A 227 13.78 -4.81 -9.34
N SER A 228 12.73 -4.23 -9.89
CA SER A 228 12.73 -2.91 -10.53
C SER A 228 11.55 -2.04 -10.08
N ILE A 229 11.63 -0.73 -10.36
CA ILE A 229 10.53 0.22 -10.11
C ILE A 229 10.37 1.09 -11.36
N TRP A 230 9.12 1.30 -11.77
CA TRP A 230 8.77 2.06 -12.96
C TRP A 230 7.77 3.15 -12.61
N ALA A 231 7.82 4.24 -13.36
CA ALA A 231 6.83 5.32 -13.30
C ALA A 231 6.16 5.44 -14.65
N LEU A 232 4.83 5.38 -14.65
CA LEU A 232 4.01 5.75 -15.80
C LEU A 232 3.60 7.22 -15.64
N TYR A 233 3.96 8.03 -16.62
CA TYR A 233 3.53 9.41 -16.78
C TYR A 233 2.49 9.51 -17.91
N GLY A 234 1.79 10.64 -17.98
CA GLY A 234 0.76 10.91 -18.99
C GLY A 234 -0.67 10.76 -18.45
N LYS A 235 -1.66 11.18 -19.24
CA LYS A 235 -3.09 11.14 -18.87
C LYS A 235 -3.93 10.24 -19.77
N THR A 236 -3.45 9.95 -20.97
CA THR A 236 -4.15 9.19 -22.01
C THR A 236 -3.22 8.17 -22.63
N THR A 237 -3.80 7.22 -23.36
CA THR A 237 -3.03 6.17 -24.04
C THR A 237 -2.07 6.70 -25.10
N TYR A 238 -2.24 7.94 -25.56
CA TYR A 238 -1.39 8.56 -26.58
C TYR A 238 -0.14 9.24 -26.00
N ASP A 239 -0.17 9.64 -24.72
CA ASP A 239 0.90 10.35 -24.03
C ASP A 239 1.47 9.55 -22.85
N TYR A 240 1.12 8.27 -22.73
CA TYR A 240 1.69 7.39 -21.73
C TYR A 240 3.17 7.15 -21.99
N GLU A 241 3.98 7.48 -20.99
CA GLU A 241 5.43 7.26 -21.00
C GLU A 241 5.81 6.42 -19.78
N LEU A 242 6.38 5.24 -20.04
CA LEU A 242 6.83 4.33 -19.00
C LEU A 242 8.34 4.47 -18.82
N VAL A 243 8.77 4.95 -17.65
CA VAL A 243 10.18 5.24 -17.34
C VAL A 243 10.64 4.38 -16.17
N LYS A 244 11.79 3.72 -16.32
CA LYS A 244 12.42 2.99 -15.21
C LYS A 244 13.04 3.99 -14.22
N ILE A 245 12.69 3.87 -12.95
CA ILE A 245 13.28 4.68 -11.89
C ILE A 245 14.64 4.06 -11.53
N ASN A 246 15.66 4.90 -11.39
CA ASN A 246 16.99 4.45 -10.97
C ASN A 246 16.98 4.12 -9.47
N THR A 247 16.68 2.86 -9.16
CA THR A 247 16.79 2.31 -7.81
C THR A 247 17.75 1.11 -7.81
N PRO A 248 18.47 0.85 -6.71
CA PRO A 248 19.35 -0.33 -6.63
C PRO A 248 18.60 -1.66 -6.74
N THR A 249 17.32 -1.67 -6.35
CA THR A 249 16.48 -2.86 -6.22
C THR A 249 14.99 -2.46 -6.19
N GLY A 250 14.13 -3.45 -6.36
CA GLY A 250 12.67 -3.33 -6.33
C GLY A 250 12.08 -3.45 -4.92
N CYS A 251 10.84 -3.91 -4.85
CA CYS A 251 10.10 -4.06 -3.59
C CYS A 251 10.09 -5.53 -3.13
N MET A 252 10.46 -5.76 -1.87
CA MET A 252 10.39 -7.09 -1.27
C MET A 252 9.11 -7.33 -0.48
N ALA A 253 8.59 -6.28 0.16
CA ALA A 253 7.35 -6.34 0.94
C ALA A 253 6.33 -5.33 0.39
N PRO A 254 5.46 -5.72 -0.53
CA PRO A 254 4.35 -4.93 -1.07
C PRO A 254 3.56 -4.13 -0.04
N GLU A 255 3.25 -4.75 1.10
CA GLU A 255 2.44 -4.11 2.15
C GLU A 255 3.19 -3.01 2.90
N SER A 256 4.52 -2.96 2.75
CA SER A 256 5.33 -1.85 3.26
C SER A 256 5.14 -0.57 2.46
N ILE A 257 4.60 -0.65 1.23
CA ILE A 257 4.47 0.52 0.36
C ILE A 257 3.43 1.47 0.96
N LYS A 258 3.85 2.66 1.38
CA LYS A 258 2.96 3.70 1.92
C LYS A 258 3.40 5.09 1.50
N VAL A 259 2.43 5.95 1.20
CA VAL A 259 2.67 7.38 1.04
C VAL A 259 2.88 7.97 2.44
N VAL A 260 4.04 8.58 2.67
CA VAL A 260 4.49 9.18 3.93
C VAL A 260 4.85 10.63 3.61
N GLY A 261 3.98 11.56 4.01
CA GLY A 261 4.11 12.95 3.61
C GLY A 261 4.15 13.13 2.09
N ASN A 262 5.26 13.69 1.60
CA ASN A 262 5.54 13.89 0.17
C ASN A 262 6.53 12.85 -0.39
N GLN A 263 6.51 11.63 0.14
CA GLN A 263 7.34 10.52 -0.33
C GLN A 263 6.53 9.21 -0.34
N ILE A 264 7.02 8.19 -1.05
CA ILE A 264 6.55 6.81 -0.93
C ILE A 264 7.63 5.99 -0.27
N PHE A 265 7.34 5.41 0.88
CA PHE A 265 8.27 4.49 1.53
C PHE A 265 7.96 3.06 1.09
N TYR A 266 9.01 2.28 0.87
CA TYR A 266 8.90 0.85 0.60
C TYR A 266 10.12 0.10 1.15
N LEU A 267 9.92 -1.16 1.53
CA LEU A 267 10.96 -2.06 1.99
C LEU A 267 11.49 -2.91 0.84
N SER A 268 12.79 -2.81 0.62
CA SER A 268 13.56 -3.69 -0.26
C SER A 268 14.17 -4.88 0.50
N ASP A 269 15.06 -5.62 -0.15
CA ASP A 269 15.91 -6.64 0.49
C ASP A 269 16.87 -6.04 1.54
N THR A 270 17.38 -4.82 1.29
CA THR A 270 18.42 -4.19 2.12
C THR A 270 17.86 -3.12 3.05
N HIS A 271 17.20 -2.10 2.51
CA HIS A 271 16.78 -0.89 3.23
C HIS A 271 15.31 -0.55 3.02
N VAL A 272 14.79 0.36 3.86
CA VAL A 272 13.61 1.14 3.48
C VAL A 272 14.09 2.30 2.62
N TYR A 273 13.53 2.39 1.42
CA TYR A 273 13.77 3.48 0.49
C TYR A 273 12.57 4.43 0.49
N GLY A 274 12.86 5.72 0.32
CA GLY A 274 11.86 6.76 0.09
C GLY A 274 11.96 7.23 -1.36
N LEU A 275 10.86 7.11 -2.09
CA LEU A 275 10.69 7.72 -3.41
C LEU A 275 10.15 9.13 -3.24
N PHE A 276 10.81 10.11 -3.83
CA PHE A 276 10.40 11.51 -3.80
C PHE A 276 10.45 12.10 -5.20
N ALA A 277 9.66 13.15 -5.45
CA ALA A 277 9.74 13.90 -6.69
C ALA A 277 10.86 14.94 -6.58
N ASN A 278 11.76 14.96 -7.57
CA ASN A 278 12.79 15.97 -7.70
C ASN A 278 12.24 17.27 -8.34
N ASP A 279 13.10 18.27 -8.53
CA ASP A 279 12.73 19.58 -9.08
C ASP A 279 12.20 19.52 -10.53
N PHE A 280 12.51 18.45 -11.25
CA PHE A 280 12.00 18.17 -12.60
C PHE A 280 10.71 17.32 -12.58
N ASN A 281 10.11 17.14 -11.41
CA ASN A 281 8.93 16.30 -11.17
C ASN A 281 9.12 14.83 -11.59
N MET A 282 10.37 14.37 -11.64
CA MET A 282 10.74 12.97 -11.84
C MET A 282 10.93 12.29 -10.48
N VAL A 283 10.63 11.01 -10.42
CA VAL A 283 10.77 10.23 -9.18
C VAL A 283 12.21 9.75 -9.00
N SER A 284 12.77 9.98 -7.81
CA SER A 284 14.11 9.55 -7.38
C SER A 284 14.03 8.81 -6.04
N ALA A 285 15.06 8.07 -5.67
CA ALA A 285 15.08 7.24 -4.45
C ALA A 285 16.20 7.65 -3.48
N GLN A 286 15.93 7.52 -2.18
CA GLN A 286 16.91 7.70 -1.10
C GLN A 286 16.75 6.62 -0.02
N ILE A 287 17.81 6.34 0.73
CA ILE A 287 17.76 5.40 1.86
C ILE A 287 17.23 6.13 3.10
N ILE A 288 16.16 5.61 3.70
CA ILE A 288 15.54 6.18 4.92
C ILE A 288 16.12 5.55 6.19
N THR A 289 16.61 4.31 6.10
CA THR A 289 17.09 3.55 7.27
C THR A 289 18.57 3.71 7.56
N LYS A 290 19.19 4.82 7.11
CA LYS A 290 20.64 5.03 7.27
C LYS A 290 21.09 5.02 8.73
N GLN A 291 20.31 5.61 9.63
CA GLN A 291 20.62 5.68 11.07
C GLN A 291 20.40 4.35 11.82
N ILE A 292 19.65 3.42 11.22
CA ILE A 292 19.28 2.13 11.83
C ILE A 292 19.75 0.96 10.97
N GLU A 293 20.89 1.11 10.30
CA GLU A 293 21.42 0.15 9.36
C GLU A 293 21.72 -1.20 10.02
N SER A 294 22.29 -1.20 11.23
CA SER A 294 22.60 -2.43 11.98
C SER A 294 21.31 -3.17 12.34
N THR A 295 20.29 -2.45 12.80
CA THR A 295 18.97 -2.99 13.11
C THR A 295 18.30 -3.57 11.86
N MET A 296 18.34 -2.86 10.73
CA MET A 296 17.74 -3.32 9.49
C MET A 296 18.46 -4.56 8.91
N ARG A 297 19.80 -4.61 9.02
CA ARG A 297 20.61 -5.74 8.59
C ARG A 297 20.37 -6.99 9.44
N ALA A 298 20.10 -6.81 10.73
CA ALA A 298 19.82 -7.93 11.65
C ALA A 298 18.49 -8.64 11.38
N ILE A 299 17.56 -8.02 10.63
CA ILE A 299 16.27 -8.64 10.30
C ILE A 299 16.47 -9.55 9.07
N PRO A 300 16.18 -10.86 9.18
CA PRO A 300 16.39 -11.80 8.08
C PRO A 300 15.41 -11.55 6.93
N LEU A 301 15.80 -11.94 5.72
CA LEU A 301 15.00 -11.75 4.50
C LEU A 301 13.62 -12.41 4.58
N THR A 302 13.50 -13.55 5.26
CA THR A 302 12.23 -14.28 5.48
C THR A 302 11.22 -13.48 6.28
N GLU A 303 11.68 -12.62 7.19
CA GLU A 303 10.84 -11.72 7.98
C GLU A 303 10.52 -10.46 7.20
N LYS A 304 11.53 -9.90 6.53
CA LYS A 304 11.36 -8.70 5.71
C LYS A 304 10.35 -8.91 4.58
N SER A 305 10.31 -10.05 3.89
CA SER A 305 9.36 -10.30 2.79
C SER A 305 7.89 -10.34 3.24
N LYS A 306 7.67 -10.57 4.53
CA LYS A 306 6.37 -10.62 5.19
C LYS A 306 6.03 -9.33 5.93
N ALA A 307 6.90 -8.33 5.90
CA ALA A 307 6.69 -7.08 6.61
C ALA A 307 5.46 -6.33 6.09
N VAL A 308 4.79 -5.63 7.00
CA VAL A 308 3.63 -4.79 6.68
C VAL A 308 3.84 -3.41 7.26
N ALA A 309 3.47 -2.39 6.48
CA ALA A 309 3.45 -1.03 7.00
C ALA A 309 2.04 -0.47 7.19
N GLY A 310 1.96 0.51 8.10
CA GLY A 310 0.85 1.43 8.23
C GLY A 310 1.38 2.85 8.38
N TYR A 311 0.65 3.83 7.86
CA TYR A 311 0.95 5.24 8.09
C TYR A 311 -0.22 5.88 8.85
N PHE A 312 0.08 6.45 10.00
CA PHE A 312 -0.93 7.03 10.90
C PHE A 312 -0.29 8.13 11.74
N GLU A 313 -0.96 9.28 11.86
CA GLU A 313 -0.52 10.43 12.67
C GLU A 313 0.95 10.83 12.43
N GLY A 314 1.34 10.96 11.15
CA GLY A 314 2.70 11.38 10.77
C GLY A 314 3.78 10.34 11.04
N LYS A 315 3.40 9.09 11.34
CA LYS A 315 4.34 8.00 11.64
C LYS A 315 4.17 6.84 10.67
N TYR A 316 5.29 6.36 10.16
CA TYR A 316 5.37 5.15 9.36
C TYR A 316 5.78 3.98 10.26
N TYR A 317 4.86 3.03 10.44
CA TYR A 317 5.06 1.82 11.23
C TYR A 317 5.38 0.68 10.29
N LEU A 318 6.54 0.05 10.44
CA LEU A 318 6.93 -1.13 9.68
C LEU A 318 7.07 -2.32 10.64
N SER A 319 6.13 -3.25 10.58
CA SER A 319 6.06 -4.40 11.47
C SER A 319 6.54 -5.68 10.78
N PHE A 320 7.17 -6.55 11.57
CA PHE A 320 7.70 -7.84 11.13
C PHE A 320 7.03 -8.98 11.90
N PRO A 321 6.97 -10.21 11.33
CA PRO A 321 6.38 -11.38 12.00
C PRO A 321 6.97 -11.71 13.38
N ASN A 322 8.24 -11.40 13.63
CA ASN A 322 8.89 -11.55 14.93
C ASN A 322 8.39 -10.59 16.03
N GLY A 323 7.39 -9.74 15.76
CA GLY A 323 6.81 -8.80 16.72
C GLY A 323 7.59 -7.51 16.93
N LYS A 324 8.66 -7.29 16.17
CA LYS A 324 9.38 -6.02 16.09
C LYS A 324 8.64 -5.07 15.14
N THR A 325 8.58 -3.80 15.51
CA THR A 325 8.06 -2.73 14.65
C THR A 325 9.02 -1.55 14.67
N LEU A 326 9.49 -1.15 13.49
CA LEU A 326 10.28 0.07 13.31
C LEU A 326 9.32 1.22 13.05
N VAL A 327 9.47 2.32 13.76
CA VAL A 327 8.57 3.48 13.64
C VAL A 327 9.40 4.70 13.25
N TYR A 328 9.13 5.21 12.06
CA TYR A 328 9.70 6.45 11.57
C TYR A 328 8.73 7.60 11.84
N ASP A 329 9.20 8.63 12.53
CA ASP A 329 8.46 9.88 12.72
C ASP A 329 8.82 10.87 11.61
N GLU A 330 7.83 11.30 10.84
CA GLU A 330 8.03 12.20 9.71
C GLU A 330 8.51 13.59 10.13
N LEU A 331 8.00 14.11 11.24
CA LEU A 331 8.32 15.45 11.72
C LEU A 331 9.74 15.52 12.28
N LEU A 332 10.14 14.50 13.03
CA LEU A 332 11.48 14.41 13.62
C LEU A 332 12.52 13.80 12.68
N ALA A 333 12.07 13.16 11.61
CA ALA A 333 12.91 12.39 10.67
C ALA A 333 13.81 11.38 11.39
N CYS A 334 13.26 10.67 12.38
CA CYS A 334 14.00 9.76 13.24
C CYS A 334 13.29 8.41 13.40
N TRP A 335 14.05 7.39 13.80
CA TRP A 335 13.53 6.04 14.03
C TRP A 335 13.43 5.71 15.52
N THR A 336 12.38 4.97 15.85
CA THR A 336 12.19 4.33 17.16
C THR A 336 11.79 2.86 16.97
N VAL A 337 11.94 2.05 18.01
CA VAL A 337 11.64 0.61 17.95
C VAL A 337 10.54 0.28 18.94
N TYR A 338 9.49 -0.39 18.47
CA TYR A 338 8.49 -1.02 19.31
C TYR A 338 8.65 -2.53 19.25
N SER A 339 8.34 -3.18 20.37
CA SER A 339 8.32 -4.63 20.51
C SER A 339 6.96 -5.07 21.04
N ASN A 340 6.71 -6.38 20.95
CA ASN A 340 5.45 -6.99 21.38
C ASN A 340 4.23 -6.37 20.69
N ILE A 341 4.38 -5.98 19.43
CA ILE A 341 3.24 -5.67 18.57
C ILE A 341 2.90 -6.96 17.85
N LYS A 342 1.76 -7.57 18.20
CA LYS A 342 1.21 -8.73 17.52
C LYS A 342 0.62 -8.33 16.17
N ALA A 343 1.49 -7.94 15.25
CA ALA A 343 1.13 -7.58 13.88
C ALA A 343 0.82 -8.83 13.03
N ASP A 344 0.87 -10.04 13.62
CA ASP A 344 0.63 -11.36 13.02
C ASP A 344 -0.57 -11.41 12.07
N VAL A 345 -1.61 -10.62 12.38
CA VAL A 345 -2.82 -10.47 11.57
C VAL A 345 -2.53 -9.92 10.17
N PHE A 346 -1.51 -9.08 10.00
CA PHE A 346 -1.11 -8.48 8.73
C PHE A 346 0.13 -9.16 8.11
N VAL A 347 1.09 -9.59 8.93
CA VAL A 347 2.40 -10.12 8.47
C VAL A 347 2.36 -11.58 8.01
N ASN A 348 1.36 -12.39 8.38
CA ASN A 348 1.25 -13.80 7.93
C ASN A 348 0.58 -13.97 6.56
N CYS A 349 1.03 -13.21 5.56
CA CYS A 349 0.66 -13.48 4.17
C CYS A 349 1.68 -14.45 3.58
N ASN A 350 1.31 -15.72 3.46
CA ASN A 350 2.11 -16.69 2.73
C ASN A 350 2.07 -16.32 1.25
N TYR A 351 3.24 -16.04 0.67
CA TYR A 351 3.43 -16.22 -0.76
C TYR A 351 3.63 -17.72 -0.95
N SER A 352 2.66 -18.40 -1.54
CA SER A 352 2.95 -19.67 -2.19
C SER A 352 3.93 -19.37 -3.33
N ALA A 353 5.12 -19.95 -3.23
CA ALA A 353 6.20 -19.85 -4.21
C ALA A 353 5.76 -20.33 -5.60
#